data_AF-A0A924MTB8-F1
#
_entry.id   AF-A0A924MTB8-F1
#
_cell.length_a   1.000
_cell.length_b   1.000
_cell.length_c   1.000
_cell.angle_alpha   90.00
_cell.angle_beta   90.00
_cell.angle_gamma   90.00
#
_symmetry.space_group_name_H-M   'P 1'
#
loop_
_entity.id
_entity.type
_entity.pdbx_description
1 polymer ?
#
loop_
_entity_poly.entity_id
_entity_poly.type
_entity_poly.pdbx_seq_one_letter_code
_entity_poly.pdbx_strand_id
1 'polypeptide(L)' 'LSGATVMATDLRASASLVIAGLVADGQTIVERIYHLDRGYDRMEAKLQKLGADIERVK' A
#
# COMPACT_ATOMS: atom_id res chain seq x y z
N LEU A 1 2.57 15.44 -1.70
CA LEU A 1 2.89 14.47 -0.62
C LEU A 1 4.16 13.77 -1.06
N SER A 2 5.17 13.55 -0.23
CA SER A 2 6.41 12.88 -0.68
C SER A 2 6.38 11.39 -0.32
N GLY A 3 6.90 10.56 -1.22
CA GLY A 3 7.08 9.14 -0.97
C GLY A 3 8.04 8.89 0.18
N ALA A 4 7.76 7.85 0.97
CA ALA A 4 8.54 7.48 2.14
C ALA A 4 8.42 5.99 2.45
N THR A 5 9.34 5.46 3.26
CA THR A 5 9.16 4.16 3.90
C THR A 5 8.30 4.33 5.14
N VAL A 6 7.19 3.59 5.21
CA VAL A 6 6.20 3.66 6.28
C VAL A 6 5.85 2.26 6.77
N MET A 7 5.46 2.16 8.04
CA MET A 7 5.07 0.89 8.66
C MET A 7 3.57 0.80 8.82
N ALA A 8 2.97 -0.29 8.34
CA ALA A 8 1.58 -0.63 8.62
C ALA A 8 1.41 -1.05 10.09
N THR A 9 0.51 -0.38 10.81
CA THR A 9 0.20 -0.65 12.23
C THR A 9 -1.16 -1.29 12.45
N ASP A 10 -2.08 -1.15 11.50
CA ASP A 10 -3.42 -1.69 11.57
C ASP A 10 -4.04 -1.88 10.17
N LEU A 11 -5.19 -2.53 10.12
CA LEU A 11 -5.86 -2.88 8.87
C LEU A 11 -6.27 -1.65 8.04
N ARG A 12 -6.91 -0.64 8.66
CA ARG A 12 -7.47 0.48 7.90
C ARG A 12 -6.42 1.54 7.59
N ALA A 13 -5.53 1.84 8.53
CA ALA A 13 -4.43 2.77 8.28
C ALA A 13 -3.49 2.23 7.21
N SER A 14 -3.20 0.92 7.17
CA SER A 14 -2.37 0.35 6.11
C SER A 14 -2.98 0.53 4.73
N ALA A 15 -4.28 0.33 4.56
CA ALA A 15 -4.97 0.63 3.31
C ALA A 15 -4.88 2.12 2.95
N SER A 16 -5.08 3.01 3.93
CA SER A 16 -4.92 4.45 3.72
C SER A 16 -3.50 4.84 3.30
N LEU A 17 -2.46 4.20 3.86
CA LEU A 17 -1.06 4.42 3.48
C LEU A 17 -0.79 3.99 2.04
N VAL A 18 -1.38 2.88 1.59
CA VAL A 18 -1.28 2.44 0.18
C VAL A 18 -1.87 3.50 -0.74
N ILE A 19 -3.08 3.98 -0.46
CA ILE A 19 -3.73 5.02 -1.27
C ILE A 19 -2.94 6.33 -1.24
N ALA A 20 -2.41 6.71 -0.07
CA ALA A 20 -1.55 7.89 0.04
C ALA A 20 -0.27 7.75 -0.80
N GLY A 21 0.34 6.57 -0.81
CA GLY A 21 1.53 6.27 -1.61
C GLY A 21 1.29 6.38 -3.11
N LEU A 22 0.10 6.02 -3.60
CA LEU A 22 -0.27 6.15 -5.02
C LEU A 22 -0.39 7.60 -5.50
N VAL A 23 -0.58 8.55 -4.58
CA VAL A 23 -0.71 10.00 -4.87
C VAL A 23 0.57 10.75 -4.50
N ALA A 24 1.54 10.10 -3.86
CA ALA A 24 2.77 10.72 -3.41
C ALA A 24 3.77 10.90 -4.57
N ASP A 25 4.51 12.01 -4.53
CA ASP A 25 5.64 12.26 -5.40
C ASP A 25 6.81 11.35 -4.99
N GLY A 26 7.28 10.50 -5.91
CA GLY A 26 8.34 9.54 -5.66
C GLY A 26 7.81 8.18 -5.21
N GLN A 27 8.68 7.38 -4.58
CA GLN A 27 8.36 5.99 -4.20
C GLN A 27 7.94 5.89 -2.74
N THR A 28 6.85 5.17 -2.47
CA THR A 28 6.41 4.82 -1.11
C THR A 28 6.57 3.32 -0.88
N ILE A 29 7.21 2.94 0.22
CA ILE A 29 7.39 1.53 0.62
C ILE A 29 6.58 1.30 1.89
N VAL A 30 5.57 0.43 1.82
CA VAL A 30 4.74 0.07 2.97
C VAL A 30 5.21 -1.26 3.54
N GLU A 31 5.82 -1.23 4.71
CA GLU A 31 6.33 -2.41 5.41
C GLU A 31 5.28 -3.00 6.36
N ARG A 32 5.50 -4.24 6.82
CA ARG A 32 4.67 -4.92 7.83
C ARG A 32 3.19 -5.09 7.43
N ILE A 33 2.94 -5.36 6.15
CA ILE A 33 1.58 -5.45 5.56
C ILE A 33 0.73 -6.65 6.01
N TYR A 34 1.14 -7.42 7.02
CA TYR A 34 0.36 -8.56 7.53
C TYR A 34 -1.02 -8.17 8.05
N HIS A 35 -1.18 -6.94 8.55
CA HIS A 35 -2.49 -6.40 8.91
C HIS A 35 -3.38 -6.21 7.69
N LEU A 36 -2.81 -5.72 6.58
CA LEU A 36 -3.52 -5.49 5.32
C LEU A 36 -3.99 -6.81 4.73
N ASP A 37 -3.10 -7.80 4.64
CA ASP A 37 -3.40 -9.13 4.08
C ASP A 37 -4.53 -9.86 4.82
N ARG A 38 -4.67 -9.60 6.13
CA ARG A 38 -5.70 -10.23 6.95
C ARG A 38 -7.11 -9.70 6.70
N GLY A 39 -7.26 -8.47 6.18
CA GLY A 39 -8.57 -7.86 5.98
C GLY A 39 -8.87 -7.42 4.55
N TYR A 40 -7.85 -7.36 3.69
CA TYR A 40 -8.01 -7.13 2.26
C TYR A 40 -7.39 -8.27 1.47
N ASP A 41 -8.22 -8.93 0.67
CA ASP A 41 -7.77 -9.96 -0.25
C ASP A 41 -7.06 -9.30 -1.46
N ARG A 42 -5.75 -9.53 -1.56
CA ARG A 42 -4.88 -9.14 -2.69
C ARG A 42 -5.17 -7.73 -3.21
N MET A 43 -5.15 -6.75 -2.29
CA MET A 43 -5.46 -5.35 -2.60
C MET A 43 -4.59 -4.80 -3.73
N GLU A 44 -3.31 -5.13 -3.74
CA GLU A 44 -2.35 -4.78 -4.78
C GLU A 44 -2.82 -5.24 -6.16
N ALA A 45 -3.28 -6.49 -6.28
CA ALA A 45 -3.70 -7.06 -7.56
C ALA A 45 -5.00 -6.42 -8.05
N LYS A 46 -5.90 -6.04 -7.14
CA LYS A 46 -7.15 -5.34 -7.48
C LYS A 46 -6.87 -3.91 -7.94
N LEU A 47 -5.94 -3.21 -7.28
CA LEU A 47 -5.55 -1.85 -7.65
C LEU A 47 -4.78 -1.82 -8.97
N GLN A 48 -3.87 -2.77 -9.21
CA GLN A 48 -3.18 -2.92 -10.50
C GLN A 48 -4.17 -3.10 -11.66
N LYS A 49 -5.25 -3.87 -11.47
CA LYS A 49 -6.32 -4.02 -12.48
C LYS A 49 -7.06 -2.72 -12.78
N LEU A 50 -7.03 -1.75 -11.87
CA LEU A 50 -7.58 -0.41 -12.06
C LEU A 50 -6.54 0.58 -12.59
N GLY A 51 -5.31 0.13 -12.87
CA GLY A 51 -4.23 0.97 -13.41
C GLY A 51 -3.32 1.59 -12.36
N ALA A 52 -3.38 1.15 -11.10
CA ALA A 52 -2.46 1.64 -10.07
C ALA A 52 -1.04 1.10 -10.29
N ASP A 53 -0.05 1.99 -10.19
CA ASP A 53 1.37 1.63 -10.17
C ASP A 53 1.76 1.21 -8.75
N ILE A 54 1.65 -0.09 -8.48
CA ILE A 54 1.97 -0.71 -7.20
C ILE A 54 2.50 -2.11 -7.47
N GLU A 55 3.48 -2.55 -6.68
CA GLU A 55 4.01 -3.90 -6.75
C GLU A 55 4.18 -4.48 -5.35
N ARG A 56 4.17 -5.82 -5.27
CA ARG A 56 4.46 -6.53 -4.04
C ARG A 56 5.87 -7.11 -4.11
N VAL A 57 6.72 -6.61 -3.21
CA VAL A 57 8.10 -7.06 -3.05
C VAL A 57 8.16 -8.13 -1.94
N LYS A 58 8.97 -9.17 -2.13
CA LYS A 58 9.19 -10.26 -1.16
C LYS A 58 10.40 -10.01 -0.28
#